data_AF-A0A7W5V7I4-F1
#
_entry.id   AF-A0A7W5V7I4-F1
#
_cell.length_a   1.000
_cell.length_b   1.000
_cell.length_c   1.000
_cell.angle_alpha   90.00
_cell.angle_beta   90.00
_cell.angle_gamma   90.00
#
_symmetry.space_group_name_H-M   'P 1'
#
loop_
_entity.id
_entity.type
_entity.pdbx_description
1 polymer ?
#
loop_
_entity_poly.entity_id
_entity_poly.type
_entity_poly.pdbx_seq_one_letter_code
_entity_poly.pdbx_strand_id
1 'polypeptide(L)' 'MAVIAGADQAINPDVQRFGAKRAGAAGVEVAGASHAVALSRPKEVSDVIREAVRATSA' A
#
# COMPACT_ATOMS: atom_id res chain seq x y z
N MET A 1 0.45 -8.33 -0.37
CA MET A 1 -0.08 -7.05 -0.91
C MET A 1 0.86 -5.93 -0.52
N ALA A 2 0.89 -4.83 -1.27
CA ALA A 2 1.70 -3.63 -0.97
C ALA A 2 0.84 -2.37 -1.14
N VAL A 3 0.99 -1.40 -0.23
CA VAL A 3 0.28 -0.11 -0.31
C VAL A 3 1.19 0.92 -0.98
N ILE A 4 0.67 1.62 -1.98
CA ILE A 4 1.38 2.70 -2.71
C ILE A 4 0.73 4.03 -2.33
N ALA A 5 1.49 4.89 -1.64
CA ALA A 5 1.01 6.20 -1.20
C ALA A 5 1.15 7.24 -2.32
N GLY A 6 0.05 7.60 -2.99
CA GLY A 6 0.10 8.35 -4.25
C GLY A 6 0.58 9.81 -4.17
N ALA A 7 0.66 10.40 -2.97
CA ALA A 7 1.20 11.75 -2.75
C ALA A 7 2.39 11.77 -1.77
N ASP A 8 3.07 10.64 -1.61
CA ASP A 8 4.27 10.55 -0.79
C ASP A 8 5.39 11.47 -1.33
N GLN A 9 5.91 12.34 -0.46
CA GLN A 9 6.99 13.28 -0.76
C GLN A 9 8.34 12.84 -0.16
N ALA A 10 8.37 11.78 0.65
CA ALA A 10 9.58 11.20 1.21
C ALA A 10 10.07 10.00 0.39
N ILE A 11 9.16 9.18 -0.13
CA ILE A 11 9.46 8.07 -1.03
C ILE A 11 8.62 8.22 -2.29
N ASN A 12 9.28 8.42 -3.44
CA ASN A 12 8.59 8.55 -4.73
C ASN A 12 7.65 7.34 -4.98
N PRO A 13 6.36 7.56 -5.28
CA PRO A 13 5.40 6.48 -5.53
C PRO A 13 5.84 5.48 -6.61
N ASP A 14 6.61 5.91 -7.62
CA ASP A 14 7.15 5.01 -8.65
C ASP A 14 8.15 3.99 -8.08
N VAL A 15 8.92 4.37 -7.07
CA VAL A 15 9.81 3.45 -6.35
C VAL A 15 8.99 2.42 -5.57
N GLN A 16 7.86 2.83 -4.99
CA GLN A 16 6.94 1.92 -4.29
C GLN A 16 6.31 0.92 -5.27
N ARG A 17 5.83 1.40 -6.43
CA ARG A 17 5.31 0.54 -7.53
C ARG A 17 6.36 -0.45 -8.01
N PHE A 18 7.59 0.00 -8.23
CA PHE A 18 8.70 -0.87 -8.60
C PHE A 18 8.97 -1.94 -7.53
N GLY A 19 9.02 -1.55 -6.25
CA GLY A 19 9.19 -2.47 -5.13
C GLY A 19 8.10 -3.53 -5.06
N ALA A 20 6.83 -3.14 -5.21
CA ALA A 20 5.69 -4.05 -5.24
C ALA A 20 5.79 -5.05 -6.39
N LYS A 21 6.09 -4.58 -7.61
CA LYS A 21 6.30 -5.44 -8.79
C LYS A 21 7.44 -6.42 -8.57
N ARG A 22 8.60 -5.95 -8.07
CA ARG A 22 9.77 -6.79 -7.80
C ARG A 22 9.47 -7.87 -6.75
N ALA A 23 8.62 -7.58 -5.78
CA ALA A 23 8.20 -8.53 -4.76
C ALA A 23 7.08 -9.49 -5.22
N GLY A 24 6.55 -9.35 -6.44
CA GLY A 24 5.38 -10.11 -6.89
C GLY A 24 4.12 -9.81 -6.08
N ALA A 25 4.07 -8.66 -5.39
CA ALA A 25 2.95 -8.29 -4.54
C ALA A 25 1.87 -7.55 -5.33
N ALA A 26 0.60 -7.90 -5.09
CA ALA A 26 -0.52 -7.08 -5.53
C ALA A 26 -0.42 -5.67 -4.91
N GLY A 27 -0.35 -4.64 -5.75
CA GLY A 27 -0.24 -3.25 -5.36
C GLY A 27 -1.61 -2.59 -5.21
N VAL A 28 -1.82 -1.88 -4.09
CA VAL A 28 -3.02 -1.09 -3.81
C VAL A 28 -2.61 0.37 -3.75
N GLU A 29 -3.05 1.16 -4.72
CA GLU A 29 -2.72 2.58 -4.80
C GLU A 29 -3.73 3.43 -4.06
N VAL A 30 -3.25 4.29 -3.15
CA VAL A 30 -4.07 5.19 -2.35
C VAL A 30 -3.77 6.61 -2.78
N ALA A 31 -4.59 7.13 -3.69
CA ALA A 31 -4.41 8.46 -4.26
C ALA A 31 -4.44 9.54 -3.17
N GLY A 32 -3.52 10.50 -3.24
CA GLY A 32 -3.44 11.60 -2.28
C GLY A 32 -2.96 11.21 -0.87
N ALA A 33 -2.60 9.95 -0.62
CA ALA A 33 -2.05 9.54 0.66
C ALA A 33 -0.63 10.06 0.85
N SER A 34 -0.34 10.53 2.06
CA SER A 34 1.00 10.98 2.45
C SER A 34 1.91 9.79 2.77
N HIS A 35 3.19 10.09 3.03
CA HIS A 35 4.19 9.10 3.46
C HIS A 35 3.70 8.23 4.64
N ALA A 36 3.09 8.87 5.65
CA ALA A 36 2.49 8.18 6.78
C ALA A 36 1.08 7.66 6.43
N VAL A 37 0.99 6.74 5.45
CA VAL A 37 -0.28 6.25 4.89
C VAL A 37 -1.20 5.61 5.95
N ALA A 38 -0.62 4.91 6.92
CA ALA A 38 -1.38 4.31 8.02
C ALA A 38 -2.10 5.36 8.91
N LEU A 39 -1.58 6.59 8.97
CA LEU A 39 -2.20 7.69 9.72
C LEU A 39 -3.15 8.52 8.84
N SER A 40 -2.78 8.77 7.58
CA SER A 40 -3.60 9.59 6.69
C SER A 40 -4.79 8.85 6.09
N ARG A 41 -4.69 7.53 5.92
CA ARG A 41 -5.70 6.64 5.31
C ARG A 41 -5.84 5.32 6.09
N PRO A 42 -6.16 5.40 7.40
CA PRO A 42 -6.15 4.23 8.28
C PRO A 42 -7.16 3.16 7.86
N LYS A 43 -8.30 3.56 7.29
CA LYS A 43 -9.34 2.62 6.84
C LYS A 43 -8.82 1.77 5.70
N GLU A 44 -8.31 2.39 4.65
CA GLU A 44 -7.76 1.73 3.46
C GLU A 44 -6.63 0.78 3.82
N VAL A 45 -5.71 1.20 4.71
CA VAL A 45 -4.63 0.33 5.20
C VAL A 45 -5.19 -0.87 5.97
N SER A 46 -6.18 -0.65 6.85
CA SER A 46 -6.79 -1.75 7.61
C SER A 46 -7.52 -2.75 6.71
N ASP A 47 -8.16 -2.28 5.63
CA ASP A 47 -8.87 -3.12 4.67
C ASP A 47 -7.89 -4.00 3.88
N VAL A 48 -6.75 -3.44 3.45
CA VAL A 48 -5.66 -4.20 2.80
C VAL A 48 -5.10 -5.29 3.74
N ILE A 49 -4.88 -4.97 5.02
CA ILE A 49 -4.39 -5.97 5.99
C ILE A 49 -5.41 -7.10 6.14
N ARG A 50 -6.71 -6.78 6.29
CA ARG A 50 -7.77 -7.78 6.41
C ARG A 50 -7.88 -8.65 5.15
N GLU A 51 -7.72 -8.07 3.97
CA GLU A 51 -7.70 -8.82 2.72
C GLU A 51 -6.50 -9.77 2.64
N ALA A 52 -5.30 -9.29 2.98
CA ALA A 52 -4.12 -10.14 3.02
C ALA A 52 -4.26 -11.31 4.01
N VAL A 53 -4.87 -11.08 5.17
CA VAL A 53 -5.20 -12.15 6.14
C VAL A 53 -6.17 -13.15 5.55
N ARG A 54 -7.28 -12.71 4.94
CA ARG A 54 -8.24 -13.61 4.28
C ARG A 54 -7.62 -14.42 3.16
N ALA A 55 -6.70 -13.85 2.38
CA ALA A 55 -6.04 -14.54 1.28
C ALA A 55 -5.04 -15.62 1.73
N THR A 56 -4.65 -15.63 3.00
CA THR A 56 -3.62 -16.53 3.55
C THR A 56 -4.13 -17.44 4.66
N SER A 57 -5.33 -17.21 5.17
CA SER A 57 -5.98 -18.06 6.16
C SER A 57 -6.72 -19.19 5.43
N ALA A 58 -6.41 -20.44 5.80
CA ALA A 58 -7.05 -21.65 5.27
C ALA A 58 -8.55 -21.74 5.62
#